data_AF-A0A8X7XS92-F1
#
_entry.id   AF-A0A8X7XS92-F1
#
_cell.length_a   1.000
_cell.length_b   1.000
_cell.length_c   1.000
_cell.angle_alpha   90.00
_cell.angle_beta   90.00
_cell.angle_gamma   90.00
#
_symmetry.space_group_name_H-M   'P 1'
#
loop_
_entity.id
_entity.type
_entity.pdbx_description
1 polymer ?
#
loop_
_entity_poly.entity_id
_entity_poly.type
_entity_poly.pdbx_seq_one_letter_code
_entity_poly.pdbx_strand_id
1 'polypeptide(L)'
;MIESQRHSYHLVDPSPWPISGSLGALATTVGGVMYMHSFQGGATLLSLGLLFILYTMFVWWRDVLRESTLEGHHTKVVQLGLRYGFILFIVSEVMFFFAFFWAFFHSSLAPTVEIGGIWPPKGIGVLDPWEIPFLNTLILLSSGAAVTWAHHAILAGKEKRAVYALAATVLLALVFTGFQGMEYYQAPFTISDSIYGSTFFLATGFHGFHVIIGTLFLIICGIRQYLGHLTKEHHVGFEAAAWYWHFVDVERSLIPQINYSAINKEFRVFTPPLELPPRGNTGEEDNRKNQCGNSGLCSGWVDKAVKVGLACFVRSARTVLAFKAPVGRLEGNPPAIYLDLPPPEPIAYEPA
;
A
#
# COMPACT_ATOMS: atom_id res chain seq x y z
N MET A 1 15.09 -24.57 -28.41
CA MET A 1 16.43 -23.92 -28.39
C MET A 1 16.26 -22.49 -28.87
N ILE A 2 16.85 -21.51 -28.19
CA ILE A 2 16.77 -20.08 -28.57
C ILE A 2 17.22 -19.85 -30.03
N GLU A 3 18.03 -20.75 -30.58
CA GLU A 3 18.46 -20.70 -31.97
C GLU A 3 17.29 -20.76 -33.00
N SER A 4 16.19 -21.45 -32.68
CA SER A 4 14.98 -21.43 -33.52
C SER A 4 14.04 -20.27 -33.21
N GLN A 5 14.03 -19.79 -31.97
CA GLN A 5 13.20 -18.68 -31.51
C GLN A 5 14.03 -17.40 -31.46
N ARG A 6 13.95 -16.58 -32.52
CA ARG A 6 14.79 -15.37 -32.72
C ARG A 6 14.60 -14.23 -31.71
N HIS A 7 13.92 -14.45 -30.59
CA HIS A 7 13.72 -13.48 -29.53
C HIS A 7 13.76 -14.12 -28.14
N SER A 8 14.17 -13.34 -27.13
CA SER A 8 14.32 -13.80 -25.75
C SER A 8 13.04 -13.69 -24.90
N TYR A 9 11.91 -13.26 -25.49
CA TYR A 9 10.62 -13.19 -24.79
C TYR A 9 10.02 -14.57 -24.54
N HIS A 10 9.24 -14.67 -23.46
CA HIS A 10 8.47 -15.86 -23.11
C HIS A 10 7.18 -15.90 -23.93
N LEU A 11 6.97 -17.00 -24.67
CA LEU A 11 5.69 -17.32 -25.29
C LEU A 11 5.01 -18.34 -24.38
N VAL A 12 3.95 -17.91 -23.70
CA VAL A 12 3.23 -18.74 -22.72
C VAL A 12 2.26 -19.65 -23.44
N ASP A 13 2.17 -20.91 -23.01
CA ASP A 13 1.19 -21.86 -23.52
C ASP A 13 -0.25 -21.48 -23.11
N PRO A 14 -1.27 -21.92 -23.87
CA PRO A 14 -2.66 -21.68 -23.49
C PRO A 14 -2.98 -22.25 -22.10
N SER A 15 -3.48 -21.40 -21.19
CA SER A 15 -3.85 -21.79 -19.84
C SER A 15 -5.32 -21.45 -19.53
N PRO A 16 -6.02 -22.28 -18.74
CA PRO A 16 -7.42 -22.03 -18.36
C PRO A 16 -7.57 -21.05 -17.17
N TRP A 17 -6.45 -20.61 -16.57
CA TRP A 17 -6.49 -19.81 -15.35
C TRP A 17 -7.14 -18.43 -15.50
N PRO A 18 -6.98 -17.70 -16.63
CA PRO A 18 -7.68 -16.43 -16.82
C PRO A 18 -9.22 -16.56 -16.78
N ILE A 19 -9.79 -17.58 -17.44
CA ILE A 19 -11.25 -17.81 -17.45
C ILE A 19 -11.74 -18.36 -16.11
N SER A 20 -10.96 -19.22 -15.45
CA SER A 20 -11.29 -19.69 -14.10
C SER A 20 -11.30 -18.53 -13.10
N GLY A 21 -10.30 -17.64 -13.15
CA GLY A 21 -10.24 -16.47 -12.29
C GLY A 21 -11.39 -15.49 -12.52
N SER A 22 -11.76 -15.23 -13.78
CA SER A 22 -12.89 -14.34 -14.10
C SER A 22 -14.24 -14.90 -13.63
N LEU A 23 -14.47 -16.21 -13.76
CA LEU A 23 -15.66 -16.88 -13.21
C LEU A 23 -15.67 -16.83 -11.67
N GLY A 24 -14.52 -16.98 -11.01
CA GLY A 24 -14.39 -16.82 -9.56
C GLY A 24 -14.73 -15.40 -9.10
N ALA A 25 -14.24 -14.39 -9.81
CA ALA A 25 -14.55 -12.98 -9.54
C ALA A 25 -16.04 -12.67 -9.73
N LEU A 26 -16.67 -13.19 -10.78
CA LEU A 26 -18.11 -13.06 -10.99
C LEU A 26 -18.90 -13.71 -9.85
N ALA A 27 -18.57 -14.96 -9.49
CA ALA A 27 -19.24 -15.68 -8.40
C ALA A 27 -19.09 -14.95 -7.06
N THR A 28 -17.91 -14.41 -6.77
CA THR A 28 -17.65 -13.61 -5.55
C THR A 28 -18.48 -12.33 -5.52
N THR A 29 -18.58 -11.62 -6.65
CA THR A 29 -19.33 -10.36 -6.73
C THR A 29 -20.83 -10.61 -6.59
N VAL A 30 -21.39 -11.57 -7.32
CA VAL A 30 -22.81 -11.94 -7.24
C VAL A 30 -23.14 -12.49 -5.85
N GLY A 31 -22.30 -13.38 -5.32
CA GLY A 31 -22.45 -13.90 -3.96
C GLY A 31 -22.40 -12.81 -2.89
N GLY A 32 -21.51 -11.84 -3.04
CA GLY A 32 -21.40 -10.68 -2.15
C GLY A 32 -22.65 -9.82 -2.16
N VAL A 33 -23.19 -9.48 -3.35
CA VAL A 33 -24.45 -8.75 -3.47
C VAL A 33 -25.61 -9.53 -2.86
N MET A 34 -25.71 -10.83 -3.14
CA MET A 34 -26.74 -11.70 -2.55
C MET A 34 -26.64 -11.76 -1.02
N TYR A 35 -25.42 -11.83 -0.48
CA TYR A 35 -25.16 -11.85 0.95
C TYR A 35 -25.58 -10.54 1.63
N MET A 36 -25.21 -9.38 1.06
CA MET A 36 -25.56 -8.07 1.61
C MET A 36 -27.08 -7.80 1.61
N HIS A 37 -27.83 -8.40 0.68
CA HIS A 37 -29.29 -8.24 0.56
C HIS A 37 -30.09 -9.40 1.18
N SER A 38 -29.45 -10.27 1.98
CA SER A 38 -30.10 -11.40 2.67
C SER A 38 -30.81 -12.42 1.76
N PHE A 39 -30.31 -12.65 0.53
CA PHE A 39 -30.83 -13.69 -0.34
C PHE A 39 -30.37 -15.09 0.08
N GLN A 40 -31.23 -16.10 -0.15
CA GLN A 40 -30.89 -17.49 0.11
C GLN A 40 -29.69 -17.94 -0.74
N GLY A 41 -28.74 -18.65 -0.13
CA GLY A 41 -27.53 -19.13 -0.78
C GLY A 41 -26.44 -18.07 -1.03
N GLY A 42 -26.66 -16.80 -0.66
CA GLY A 42 -25.68 -15.73 -0.86
C GLY A 42 -24.33 -15.99 -0.18
N ALA A 43 -24.34 -16.38 1.10
CA ALA A 43 -23.14 -16.73 1.84
C ALA A 43 -22.38 -17.92 1.22
N THR A 44 -23.10 -18.93 0.74
CA THR A 44 -22.52 -20.12 0.10
C THR A 44 -21.85 -19.75 -1.21
N LEU A 45 -22.52 -18.96 -2.06
CA LEU A 45 -21.96 -18.52 -3.34
C LEU A 45 -20.74 -17.61 -3.14
N LEU A 46 -20.79 -16.69 -2.18
CA LEU A 46 -19.66 -15.83 -1.82
C LEU A 46 -18.45 -16.67 -1.38
N SER A 47 -18.65 -17.60 -0.45
CA SER A 47 -17.59 -18.46 0.08
C SER A 47 -16.99 -19.35 -1.02
N LEU A 48 -17.84 -19.92 -1.88
CA LEU A 48 -17.40 -20.74 -3.01
C LEU A 48 -16.62 -19.90 -4.04
N GLY A 49 -17.09 -18.69 -4.35
CA GLY A 49 -16.37 -17.76 -5.23
C GLY A 49 -14.99 -17.40 -4.71
N LEU A 50 -14.88 -17.06 -3.42
CA LEU A 50 -13.60 -16.76 -2.77
C LEU A 50 -12.65 -17.97 -2.80
N LEU A 51 -13.14 -19.18 -2.48
CA LEU A 51 -12.34 -20.40 -2.56
C LEU A 51 -11.89 -20.69 -4.00
N PHE A 52 -12.74 -20.41 -4.98
CA PHE A 52 -12.40 -20.59 -6.39
C PHE A 52 -11.27 -19.64 -6.82
N ILE A 53 -11.33 -18.36 -6.44
CA ILE A 53 -10.24 -17.39 -6.68
C ILE A 53 -8.95 -17.83 -6.01
N LEU A 54 -8.99 -18.24 -4.74
CA LEU A 54 -7.81 -18.74 -4.01
C LEU A 54 -7.20 -19.96 -4.70
N TYR A 55 -8.04 -20.88 -5.20
CA TYR A 55 -7.58 -22.04 -5.96
C TYR A 55 -6.93 -21.63 -7.29
N THR A 56 -7.57 -20.77 -8.08
CA THR A 56 -6.99 -20.27 -9.34
C THR A 56 -5.65 -19.60 -9.08
N MET A 57 -5.54 -18.72 -8.07
CA MET A 57 -4.27 -18.08 -7.72
C MET A 57 -3.20 -19.10 -7.35
N PHE A 58 -3.51 -20.09 -6.52
CA PHE A 58 -2.55 -21.12 -6.12
C PHE A 58 -2.02 -21.90 -7.33
N VAL A 59 -2.90 -22.37 -8.21
CA VAL A 59 -2.53 -23.17 -9.37
C VAL A 59 -1.80 -22.34 -10.43
N TRP A 60 -2.22 -21.09 -10.64
CA TRP A 60 -1.54 -20.19 -11.56
C TRP A 60 -0.13 -19.85 -11.08
N TRP A 61 0.06 -19.52 -9.80
CA TRP A 61 1.39 -19.28 -9.26
C TRP A 61 2.28 -20.53 -9.30
N ARG A 62 1.72 -21.72 -9.08
CA ARG A 62 2.43 -22.99 -9.26
C ARG A 62 2.97 -23.12 -10.69
N ASP A 63 2.17 -22.80 -11.70
CA ASP A 63 2.57 -22.92 -13.11
C ASP A 63 3.65 -21.89 -13.46
N VAL A 64 3.54 -20.64 -13.00
CA VAL A 64 4.61 -19.63 -13.13
C VAL A 64 5.92 -20.10 -12.46
N LEU A 65 5.82 -20.78 -11.31
CA LEU A 65 7.00 -21.34 -10.64
C LEU A 65 7.63 -22.48 -11.44
N ARG A 66 6.83 -23.33 -12.07
CA ARG A 66 7.30 -24.41 -12.96
C ARG A 66 7.99 -23.84 -14.21
N GLU A 67 7.32 -22.93 -14.93
CA GLU A 67 7.83 -22.28 -16.15
C GLU A 67 9.16 -21.56 -15.90
N SER A 68 9.29 -20.93 -14.72
CA SER A 68 10.48 -20.18 -14.35
C SER A 68 11.63 -21.06 -13.84
N THR A 69 11.34 -22.00 -12.93
CA THR A 69 12.37 -22.73 -12.17
C THR A 69 12.77 -24.04 -12.85
N LEU A 70 11.81 -24.76 -13.44
CA LEU A 70 12.05 -26.07 -14.03
C LEU A 70 12.28 -25.98 -15.55
N GLU A 71 11.52 -25.13 -16.24
CA GLU A 71 11.59 -25.00 -17.70
C GLU A 71 12.53 -23.87 -18.14
N GLY A 72 12.85 -22.93 -17.24
CA GLY A 72 13.88 -21.91 -17.46
C GLY A 72 13.49 -20.79 -18.43
N HIS A 73 12.19 -20.53 -18.63
CA HIS A 73 11.70 -19.54 -19.59
C HIS A 73 11.94 -18.07 -19.18
N HIS A 74 12.36 -17.83 -17.93
CA HIS A 74 12.61 -16.48 -17.40
C HIS A 74 13.99 -15.94 -17.80
N THR A 75 14.13 -15.51 -19.05
CA THR A 75 15.33 -14.78 -19.52
C THR A 75 15.46 -13.41 -18.83
N LYS A 76 16.62 -12.75 -18.96
CA LYS A 76 16.86 -11.44 -18.34
C LYS A 76 15.85 -10.37 -18.77
N VAL A 77 15.37 -10.41 -20.01
CA VAL A 77 14.34 -9.47 -20.52
C VAL A 77 12.99 -9.73 -19.85
N VAL A 78 12.60 -11.00 -19.71
CA VAL A 78 11.35 -11.39 -19.02
C VAL A 78 11.41 -11.01 -17.54
N GLN A 79 12.54 -11.27 -16.87
CA GLN A 79 12.77 -10.85 -15.48
C GLN A 79 12.63 -9.33 -15.31
N LEU A 80 13.19 -8.55 -16.23
CA LEU A 80 13.04 -7.09 -16.22
C LEU A 80 11.57 -6.67 -16.41
N GLY A 81 10.84 -7.33 -17.32
CA GLY A 81 9.41 -7.11 -17.51
C GLY A 81 8.59 -7.38 -16.26
N LEU A 82 8.87 -8.48 -15.55
CA LEU A 82 8.21 -8.82 -14.27
C LEU A 82 8.47 -7.75 -13.20
N ARG A 83 9.70 -7.21 -13.13
CA ARG A 83 10.02 -6.11 -12.20
C ARG A 83 9.22 -4.86 -12.51
N TYR A 84 9.11 -4.46 -13.78
CA TYR A 84 8.28 -3.33 -14.18
C TYR A 84 6.80 -3.56 -13.86
N GLY A 85 6.27 -4.74 -14.18
CA GLY A 85 4.88 -5.10 -13.88
C GLY A 85 4.57 -5.02 -12.39
N PHE A 86 5.48 -5.52 -11.54
CA PHE A 86 5.28 -5.48 -10.09
C PHE A 86 5.42 -4.07 -9.50
N ILE A 87 6.32 -3.24 -10.02
CA ILE A 87 6.41 -1.83 -9.62
C ILE A 87 5.12 -1.09 -9.98
N LEU A 88 4.57 -1.30 -11.19
CA LEU A 88 3.30 -0.69 -11.60
C LEU A 88 2.14 -1.15 -10.72
N PHE A 89 2.11 -2.43 -10.34
CA PHE A 89 1.16 -2.95 -9.35
C PHE A 89 1.29 -2.25 -7.99
N ILE A 90 2.49 -2.09 -7.43
CA ILE A 90 2.67 -1.33 -6.18
C ILE A 90 2.18 0.11 -6.35
N VAL A 91 2.47 0.76 -7.48
CA VAL A 91 2.00 2.12 -7.75
C VAL A 91 0.47 2.20 -7.76
N SER A 92 -0.24 1.21 -8.31
CA SER A 92 -1.71 1.18 -8.23
C SER A 92 -2.21 1.02 -6.80
N GLU A 93 -1.57 0.16 -5.99
CA GLU A 93 -1.95 -0.01 -4.59
C GLU A 93 -1.70 1.26 -3.77
N VAL A 94 -0.61 1.99 -4.05
CA VAL A 94 -0.36 3.28 -3.39
C VAL A 94 -1.45 4.30 -3.74
N MET A 95 -1.92 4.34 -4.99
CA MET A 95 -3.03 5.22 -5.38
C MET A 95 -4.36 4.78 -4.76
N PHE A 96 -4.55 3.47 -4.55
CA PHE A 96 -5.70 2.94 -3.82
C PHE A 96 -5.72 3.45 -2.37
N PHE A 97 -4.60 3.37 -1.64
CA PHE A 97 -4.49 3.91 -0.29
C PHE A 97 -4.57 5.44 -0.22
N PHE A 98 -4.07 6.13 -1.25
CA PHE A 98 -4.20 7.58 -1.36
C PHE A 98 -5.66 8.04 -1.27
N ALA A 99 -6.61 7.28 -1.82
CA ALA A 99 -8.04 7.61 -1.72
C ALA A 99 -8.56 7.54 -0.27
N PHE A 100 -8.13 6.56 0.53
CA PHE A 100 -8.51 6.48 1.95
C PHE A 100 -7.89 7.61 2.78
N PHE A 101 -6.62 7.93 2.53
CA PHE A 101 -5.99 9.08 3.18
C PHE A 101 -6.68 10.39 2.80
N TRP A 102 -7.06 10.55 1.54
CA TRP A 102 -7.86 11.71 1.11
C TRP A 102 -9.17 11.79 1.90
N ALA A 103 -9.92 10.68 2.01
CA ALA A 103 -11.17 10.65 2.76
C ALA A 103 -10.95 11.05 4.23
N PHE A 104 -9.91 10.52 4.88
CA PHE A 104 -9.54 10.92 6.24
C PHE A 104 -9.20 12.41 6.36
N PHE A 105 -8.34 12.95 5.49
CA PHE A 105 -7.93 14.35 5.55
C PHE A 105 -9.08 15.30 5.28
N HIS A 106 -9.95 14.97 4.33
CA HIS A 106 -11.12 15.76 4.01
C HIS A 106 -12.05 15.88 5.24
N SER A 107 -12.31 14.77 5.93
CA SER A 107 -13.20 14.75 7.09
C SER A 107 -12.58 15.31 8.37
N SER A 108 -11.25 15.22 8.52
CA SER A 108 -10.55 15.61 9.75
C SER A 108 -10.07 17.07 9.76
N LEU A 109 -9.73 17.65 8.61
CA LEU A 109 -9.27 19.04 8.51
C LEU A 109 -10.40 20.06 8.55
N ALA A 110 -11.59 19.68 8.07
CA ALA A 110 -12.79 20.51 8.06
C ALA A 110 -13.96 19.72 8.67
N PRO A 111 -13.93 19.45 9.99
CA PRO A 111 -14.96 18.66 10.65
C PRO A 111 -16.32 19.33 10.52
N THR A 112 -17.34 18.57 10.16
CA THR A 112 -18.68 19.10 9.93
C THR A 112 -19.37 19.47 11.25
N VAL A 113 -20.45 20.26 11.16
CA VAL A 113 -21.19 20.72 12.34
C VAL A 113 -21.87 19.56 13.08
N GLU A 114 -22.22 18.49 12.36
CA GLU A 114 -22.87 17.29 12.89
C GLU A 114 -21.96 16.50 13.85
N ILE A 115 -20.64 16.55 13.65
CA ILE A 115 -19.65 15.97 14.58
C ILE A 115 -19.15 16.97 15.64
N GLY A 116 -19.75 18.16 15.69
CA GLY A 116 -19.44 19.22 16.65
C GLY A 116 -18.33 20.17 16.23
N GLY A 117 -17.93 20.17 14.95
CA GLY A 117 -16.90 21.08 14.41
C GLY A 117 -15.51 20.88 15.02
N ILE A 118 -15.26 19.73 15.66
CA ILE A 118 -13.99 19.36 16.25
C ILE A 118 -13.59 17.95 15.79
N TRP A 119 -12.30 17.67 15.83
CA TRP A 119 -11.78 16.33 15.60
C TRP A 119 -10.80 15.95 16.71
N PRO A 120 -10.83 14.72 17.24
CA PRO A 120 -11.83 13.67 16.98
C PRO A 120 -13.25 14.08 17.42
N PRO A 121 -14.31 13.46 16.86
CA PRO A 121 -15.69 13.70 17.28
C PRO A 121 -15.89 13.48 18.78
N LYS A 122 -16.74 14.29 19.42
CA LYS A 122 -17.05 14.14 20.86
C LYS A 122 -17.63 12.76 21.13
N GLY A 123 -17.14 12.10 22.18
CA GLY A 123 -17.61 10.79 22.62
C GLY A 123 -16.80 9.60 22.08
N ILE A 124 -15.85 9.82 21.18
CA ILE A 124 -14.94 8.77 20.72
C ILE A 124 -13.70 8.72 21.63
N GLY A 125 -13.52 7.58 22.30
CA GLY A 125 -12.29 7.25 23.01
C GLY A 125 -11.19 6.88 22.02
N VAL A 126 -10.27 7.80 21.75
CA VAL A 126 -9.15 7.54 20.85
C VAL A 126 -8.11 6.65 21.54
N LEU A 127 -7.58 5.67 20.81
CA LEU A 127 -6.50 4.80 21.29
C LEU A 127 -5.22 5.60 21.57
N ASP A 128 -4.48 5.24 22.62
CA ASP A 128 -3.19 5.87 22.89
C ASP A 128 -2.16 5.45 21.82
N PRO A 129 -1.54 6.40 21.09
CA PRO A 129 -0.57 6.09 20.04
C PRO A 129 0.69 5.40 20.54
N TRP A 130 1.04 5.59 21.82
CA TRP A 130 2.30 5.14 22.40
C TRP A 130 2.26 3.71 22.96
N GLU A 131 1.08 3.10 22.98
CA GLU A 131 0.89 1.74 23.46
C GLU A 131 1.04 0.72 22.31
N ILE A 132 -0.04 0.01 21.97
CA ILE A 132 -0.08 -1.01 20.92
C ILE A 132 0.26 -0.45 19.53
N PRO A 133 -0.22 0.75 19.12
CA PRO A 133 0.12 1.28 17.79
C PRO A 133 1.63 1.46 17.60
N PHE A 134 2.33 2.02 18.60
CA PHE A 134 3.77 2.22 18.56
C PHE A 134 4.54 0.90 18.54
N LEU A 135 4.13 -0.07 19.36
CA LEU A 135 4.72 -1.42 19.34
C LEU A 135 4.59 -2.07 17.95
N ASN A 136 3.41 -1.97 17.33
CA ASN A 136 3.18 -2.49 15.99
C ASN A 136 4.09 -1.84 14.94
N THR A 137 4.35 -0.54 15.04
CA THR A 137 5.32 0.13 14.17
C THR A 137 6.74 -0.39 14.39
N LEU A 138 7.18 -0.60 15.63
CA LEU A 138 8.51 -1.15 15.90
C LEU A 138 8.67 -2.59 15.37
N ILE A 139 7.62 -3.41 15.49
CA ILE A 139 7.60 -4.78 14.97
C ILE A 139 7.77 -4.78 13.45
N LEU A 140 7.02 -3.95 12.72
CA LEU A 140 7.14 -3.87 11.26
C LEU A 140 8.49 -3.34 10.80
N LEU A 141 9.01 -2.27 11.41
CA LEU A 141 10.35 -1.75 11.09
C LEU A 141 11.44 -2.81 11.34
N SER A 142 11.32 -3.56 12.43
CA SER A 142 12.22 -4.68 12.74
C SER A 142 12.10 -5.79 11.69
N SER A 143 10.89 -6.08 11.22
CA SER A 143 10.65 -7.06 10.16
C SER A 143 11.23 -6.59 8.81
N GLY A 144 11.17 -5.30 8.50
CA GLY A 144 11.80 -4.72 7.30
C GLY A 144 13.33 -4.86 7.32
N ALA A 145 13.94 -4.67 8.48
CA ALA A 145 15.37 -4.95 8.68
C ALA A 145 15.69 -6.46 8.49
N ALA A 146 14.83 -7.35 8.99
CA ALA A 146 14.98 -8.80 8.82
C ALA A 146 14.85 -9.25 7.35
N VAL A 147 13.92 -8.67 6.56
CA VAL A 147 13.82 -8.91 5.11
C VAL A 147 15.08 -8.44 4.39
N THR A 148 15.60 -7.27 4.77
CA THR A 148 16.85 -6.75 4.19
C THR A 148 18.02 -7.68 4.51
N TRP A 149 18.08 -8.21 5.72
CA TRP A 149 19.05 -9.24 6.09
C TRP A 149 18.90 -10.52 5.24
N ALA A 150 17.66 -10.97 5.00
CA ALA A 150 17.40 -12.10 4.10
C ALA A 150 17.91 -11.83 2.69
N HIS A 151 17.67 -10.63 2.16
CA HIS A 151 18.12 -10.23 0.83
C HIS A 151 19.66 -10.30 0.71
N HIS A 152 20.38 -9.70 1.67
CA HIS A 152 21.84 -9.79 1.69
C HIS A 152 22.35 -11.22 1.87
N ALA A 153 21.63 -12.08 2.60
CA ALA A 153 21.99 -13.48 2.73
C ALA A 153 21.86 -14.25 1.40
N ILE A 154 20.81 -13.98 0.61
CA ILE A 154 20.62 -14.55 -0.74
C ILE A 154 21.74 -14.09 -1.68
N LEU A 155 22.02 -12.78 -1.72
CA LEU A 155 23.09 -12.21 -2.55
C LEU A 155 24.48 -12.74 -2.17
N ALA A 156 24.73 -12.96 -0.87
CA ALA A 156 25.96 -13.60 -0.41
C ALA A 156 26.01 -15.11 -0.68
N GLY A 157 24.89 -15.75 -1.02
CA GLY A 157 24.76 -17.20 -1.18
C GLY A 157 24.73 -17.98 0.13
N LYS A 158 24.39 -17.32 1.24
CA LYS A 158 24.28 -17.97 2.55
C LYS A 158 22.84 -18.46 2.75
N GLU A 159 22.47 -19.50 2.03
CA GLU A 159 21.09 -20.02 1.94
C GLU A 159 20.44 -20.29 3.30
N LYS A 160 21.17 -20.94 4.23
CA LYS A 160 20.65 -21.21 5.59
C LYS A 160 20.31 -19.92 6.36
N ARG A 161 21.14 -18.88 6.22
CA ARG A 161 20.88 -17.58 6.87
C ARG A 161 19.68 -16.86 6.24
N ALA A 162 19.48 -17.02 4.93
CA ALA A 162 18.32 -16.47 4.25
C ALA A 162 17.01 -17.09 4.78
N VAL A 163 16.98 -18.42 4.98
CA VAL A 163 15.82 -19.11 5.59
C VAL A 163 15.56 -18.60 7.01
N TYR A 164 16.59 -18.48 7.86
CA TYR A 164 16.42 -17.98 9.23
C TYR A 164 15.91 -16.53 9.27
N ALA A 165 16.42 -15.66 8.41
CA ALA A 165 15.98 -14.27 8.31
C ALA A 165 14.52 -14.16 7.82
N LEU A 166 14.14 -14.97 6.83
CA LEU A 166 12.76 -15.06 6.35
C LEU A 166 11.81 -15.59 7.43
N ALA A 167 12.20 -16.64 8.16
CA ALA A 167 11.42 -17.18 9.25
C ALA A 167 11.21 -16.15 10.39
N ALA A 168 12.26 -15.41 10.74
CA ALA A 168 12.17 -14.32 11.71
C ALA A 168 11.21 -13.21 11.24
N THR A 169 11.25 -12.84 9.96
CA THR A 169 10.32 -11.85 9.38
C THR A 169 8.88 -12.33 9.48
N VAL A 170 8.59 -13.56 9.05
CA VAL A 170 7.24 -14.13 9.11
C VAL A 170 6.74 -14.21 10.55
N LEU A 171 7.60 -14.55 11.50
CA LEU A 171 7.22 -14.57 12.91
C LEU A 171 6.81 -13.16 13.40
N LEU A 172 7.61 -12.13 13.09
CA LEU A 172 7.28 -10.74 13.43
C LEU A 172 5.97 -10.29 12.77
N ALA A 173 5.73 -10.67 11.51
CA ALA A 173 4.49 -10.39 10.79
C ALA A 173 3.24 -11.01 11.44
N LEU A 174 3.35 -12.27 11.91
CA LEU A 174 2.27 -12.94 12.64
C LEU A 174 2.02 -12.30 13.99
N VAL A 175 3.07 -11.90 14.70
CA VAL A 175 2.96 -11.16 15.97
C VAL A 175 2.26 -9.82 15.75
N PHE A 176 2.62 -9.06 14.72
CA PHE A 176 1.92 -7.83 14.33
C PHE A 176 0.43 -8.08 14.06
N THR A 177 0.11 -9.12 13.28
CA THR A 177 -1.30 -9.44 12.94
C THR A 177 -2.10 -9.81 14.19
N GLY A 178 -1.49 -10.52 15.14
CA GLY A 178 -2.09 -10.82 16.44
C GLY A 178 -2.38 -9.57 17.28
N PHE A 179 -1.41 -8.66 17.41
CA PHE A 179 -1.61 -7.39 18.11
C PHE A 179 -2.62 -6.49 17.41
N GLN A 180 -2.66 -6.47 16.08
CA GLN A 180 -3.68 -5.73 15.32
C GLN A 180 -5.09 -6.28 15.58
N GLY A 181 -5.25 -7.60 15.68
CA GLY A 181 -6.51 -8.22 16.06
C GLY A 181 -6.92 -7.89 17.51
N MET A 182 -5.95 -7.83 18.43
CA MET A 182 -6.17 -7.41 19.81
C MET A 182 -6.61 -5.94 19.89
N GLU A 183 -5.97 -5.05 19.13
CA GLU A 183 -6.36 -3.64 19.01
C GLU A 183 -7.81 -3.50 18.53
N TYR A 184 -8.23 -4.27 17.52
CA TYR A 184 -9.61 -4.26 17.04
C TYR A 184 -10.62 -4.78 18.06
N TYR A 185 -10.25 -5.78 18.86
CA TYR A 185 -11.14 -6.32 19.89
C TYR A 185 -11.28 -5.38 21.09
N GLN A 186 -10.23 -4.64 21.43
CA GLN A 186 -10.18 -3.72 22.58
C GLN A 186 -10.59 -2.28 22.23
N ALA A 187 -10.78 -1.96 20.95
CA ALA A 187 -11.17 -0.64 20.51
C ALA A 187 -12.50 -0.20 21.16
N PRO A 188 -12.57 0.99 21.78
CA PRO A 188 -13.79 1.49 22.40
C PRO A 188 -14.78 2.08 21.39
N PHE A 189 -14.48 1.98 20.09
CA PHE A 189 -15.31 2.43 18.98
C PHE A 189 -15.33 1.37 17.86
N THR A 190 -16.34 1.43 17.01
CA THR A 190 -16.65 0.47 15.95
C THR A 190 -16.66 1.13 14.57
N ILE A 191 -16.76 0.34 13.50
CA ILE A 191 -16.84 0.86 12.12
C ILE A 191 -18.08 1.76 11.89
N SER A 192 -19.15 1.55 12.65
CA SER A 192 -20.37 2.35 12.62
C SER A 192 -20.27 3.67 13.39
N ASP A 193 -19.19 3.90 14.15
CA ASP A 193 -19.07 5.08 15.01
C ASP A 193 -18.47 6.27 14.26
N SER A 194 -19.36 7.08 13.67
CA SER A 194 -19.05 8.30 12.92
C SER A 194 -18.07 8.08 11.75
N ILE A 195 -17.70 9.18 11.09
CA ILE A 195 -16.68 9.16 10.04
C ILE A 195 -15.30 8.76 10.57
N TYR A 196 -15.02 8.97 11.86
CA TYR A 196 -13.76 8.56 12.48
C TYR A 196 -13.62 7.03 12.48
N GLY A 197 -14.62 6.30 13.00
CA GLY A 197 -14.60 4.83 13.03
C GLY A 197 -14.56 4.24 11.62
N SER A 198 -15.38 4.76 10.70
CA SER A 198 -15.40 4.28 9.31
C SER A 198 -14.06 4.46 8.60
N THR A 199 -13.44 5.65 8.68
CA THR A 199 -12.14 5.91 8.05
C THR A 199 -11.00 5.13 8.71
N PHE A 200 -11.02 5.00 10.05
CA PHE A 200 -10.06 4.21 10.79
C PHE A 200 -10.09 2.74 10.36
N PHE A 201 -11.22 2.05 10.53
CA PHE A 201 -11.32 0.61 10.27
C PHE A 201 -11.15 0.24 8.80
N LEU A 202 -11.56 1.09 7.86
CA LEU A 202 -11.31 0.84 6.44
C LEU A 202 -9.82 0.95 6.10
N ALA A 203 -9.16 2.04 6.53
CA ALA A 203 -7.73 2.23 6.23
C ALA A 203 -6.87 1.15 6.91
N THR A 204 -7.04 0.93 8.22
CA THR A 204 -6.28 -0.09 8.95
C THR A 204 -6.68 -1.51 8.53
N GLY A 205 -7.93 -1.73 8.13
CA GLY A 205 -8.44 -3.02 7.68
C GLY A 205 -7.82 -3.44 6.34
N PHE A 206 -7.83 -2.56 5.34
CA PHE A 206 -7.15 -2.81 4.07
C PHE A 206 -5.64 -2.97 4.26
N HIS A 207 -5.02 -2.15 5.10
CA HIS A 207 -3.62 -2.33 5.45
C HIS A 207 -3.35 -3.73 6.04
N GLY A 208 -4.16 -4.16 7.03
CA GLY A 208 -4.05 -5.50 7.62
C GLY A 208 -4.24 -6.63 6.61
N PHE A 209 -5.15 -6.46 5.65
CA PHE A 209 -5.30 -7.39 4.53
C PHE A 209 -4.03 -7.48 3.67
N HIS A 210 -3.38 -6.35 3.36
CA HIS A 210 -2.12 -6.33 2.63
C HIS A 210 -0.97 -6.97 3.43
N VAL A 211 -0.93 -6.78 4.75
CA VAL A 211 0.03 -7.47 5.63
C VAL A 211 -0.15 -8.99 5.55
N ILE A 212 -1.39 -9.49 5.54
CA ILE A 212 -1.67 -10.93 5.40
C ILE A 212 -1.19 -11.45 4.04
N ILE A 213 -1.49 -10.75 2.94
CA ILE A 213 -1.01 -11.11 1.60
C ILE A 213 0.52 -11.11 1.57
N GLY A 214 1.16 -10.08 2.10
CA GLY A 214 2.62 -9.96 2.14
C GLY A 214 3.27 -11.07 2.96
N THR A 215 2.63 -11.46 4.08
CA THR A 215 3.10 -12.54 4.94
C THR A 215 3.03 -13.88 4.22
N LEU A 216 1.92 -14.16 3.53
CA LEU A 216 1.77 -15.35 2.69
C LEU A 216 2.82 -15.36 1.56
N PHE A 217 3.07 -14.21 0.94
CA PHE A 217 4.06 -14.11 -0.13
C PHE A 217 5.49 -14.39 0.38
N LEU A 218 5.84 -13.90 1.57
CA LEU A 218 7.11 -14.19 2.25
C LEU A 218 7.21 -15.66 2.68
N ILE A 219 6.11 -16.28 3.15
CA ILE A 219 6.07 -17.71 3.46
C ILE A 219 6.40 -18.54 2.21
N ILE A 220 5.77 -18.22 1.06
CA ILE A 220 6.07 -18.90 -0.21
C ILE A 220 7.54 -18.70 -0.61
N CYS A 221 8.10 -17.49 -0.45
CA CYS A 221 9.52 -17.25 -0.70
C CYS A 221 10.43 -18.04 0.25
N GLY A 222 10.05 -18.17 1.53
CA GLY A 222 10.76 -18.97 2.53
C GLY A 222 10.77 -20.45 2.18
N ILE A 223 9.62 -21.02 1.79
CA ILE A 223 9.51 -22.40 1.31
C ILE A 223 10.38 -22.60 0.08
N ARG A 224 10.33 -21.68 -0.89
CA ARG A 224 11.17 -21.75 -2.11
C ARG A 224 12.66 -21.65 -1.82
N GLN A 225 13.07 -20.82 -0.86
CA GLN A 225 14.46 -20.72 -0.44
C GLN A 225 14.93 -22.01 0.25
N TYR A 226 14.07 -22.62 1.07
CA TYR A 226 14.36 -23.90 1.72
C TYR A 226 14.51 -25.04 0.72
N LEU A 227 13.70 -25.04 -0.35
CA LEU A 227 13.78 -26.00 -1.45
C LEU A 227 14.90 -25.69 -2.47
N GLY A 228 15.64 -24.59 -2.30
CA GLY A 228 16.75 -24.23 -3.18
C GLY A 228 16.34 -23.64 -4.55
N HIS A 229 15.11 -23.14 -4.70
CA HIS A 229 14.63 -22.56 -5.97
C HIS A 229 15.17 -21.15 -6.26
N LEU A 230 15.71 -20.47 -5.25
CA LEU A 230 16.24 -19.11 -5.38
C LEU A 230 17.76 -19.15 -5.46
N THR A 231 18.33 -18.46 -6.45
CA THR A 231 19.78 -18.39 -6.66
C THR A 231 20.29 -16.96 -6.48
N LYS A 232 21.61 -16.78 -6.31
CA LYS A 232 22.20 -15.44 -6.14
C LYS A 232 21.93 -14.50 -7.31
N GLU A 233 21.76 -15.02 -8.51
CA GLU A 233 21.56 -14.23 -9.72
C GLU A 233 20.11 -14.17 -10.20
N HIS A 234 19.27 -15.09 -9.72
CA HIS A 234 17.88 -15.22 -10.13
C HIS A 234 16.96 -15.47 -8.93
N HIS A 235 16.33 -14.39 -8.45
CA HIS A 235 15.41 -14.42 -7.30
C HIS A 235 14.35 -13.31 -7.37
N VAL A 236 13.82 -13.03 -8.58
CA VAL A 236 12.81 -11.96 -8.81
C VAL A 236 11.57 -12.09 -7.92
N GLY A 237 11.12 -13.32 -7.62
CA GLY A 237 9.98 -13.52 -6.73
C GLY A 237 10.24 -13.04 -5.30
N PHE A 238 11.46 -13.18 -4.80
CA PHE A 238 11.85 -12.64 -3.49
C PHE A 238 12.01 -11.11 -3.55
N GLU A 239 12.57 -10.55 -4.63
CA GLU A 239 12.63 -9.09 -4.81
C GLU A 239 11.22 -8.47 -4.78
N ALA A 240 10.26 -9.08 -5.48
CA ALA A 240 8.86 -8.65 -5.45
C ALA A 240 8.27 -8.71 -4.04
N ALA A 241 8.45 -9.83 -3.32
CA ALA A 241 7.98 -9.95 -1.94
C ALA A 241 8.61 -8.91 -1.01
N ALA A 242 9.91 -8.62 -1.16
CA ALA A 242 10.61 -7.61 -0.38
C ALA A 242 10.09 -6.19 -0.68
N TRP A 243 9.87 -5.84 -1.96
CA TRP A 243 9.29 -4.55 -2.33
C TRP A 243 7.88 -4.37 -1.79
N TYR A 244 7.05 -5.42 -1.86
CA TYR A 244 5.71 -5.39 -1.31
C TYR A 244 5.73 -5.27 0.22
N TRP A 245 6.63 -5.97 0.90
CA TRP A 245 6.78 -5.88 2.36
C TRP A 245 7.20 -4.47 2.82
N HIS A 246 8.14 -3.85 2.12
CA HIS A 246 8.53 -2.46 2.41
C HIS A 246 7.41 -1.47 2.09
N PHE A 247 6.62 -1.70 1.05
CA PHE A 247 5.42 -0.91 0.76
C PHE A 247 4.43 -0.95 1.94
N VAL A 248 4.15 -2.14 2.47
CA VAL A 248 3.28 -2.34 3.63
C VAL A 248 3.83 -1.64 4.89
N ASP A 249 5.13 -1.78 5.17
CA ASP A 249 5.78 -1.13 6.34
C ASP A 249 5.67 0.41 6.28
N VAL A 250 5.92 0.99 5.10
CA VAL A 250 5.78 2.43 4.86
C VAL A 250 4.35 2.89 5.11
N GLU A 251 3.37 2.14 4.62
CA GLU A 251 1.96 2.47 4.77
C GLU A 251 1.54 2.46 6.25
N ARG A 252 1.90 1.42 7.01
CA ARG A 252 1.64 1.39 8.47
C ARG A 252 2.32 2.53 9.17
N SER A 253 3.55 2.87 8.80
CA SER A 253 4.28 3.96 9.45
C SER A 253 3.57 5.32 9.30
N LEU A 254 2.79 5.52 8.23
CA LEU A 254 2.01 6.73 7.97
C LEU A 254 0.70 6.79 8.77
N ILE A 255 0.04 5.66 8.99
CA ILE A 255 -1.30 5.61 9.61
C ILE A 255 -1.33 6.22 11.03
N PRO A 256 -0.43 5.87 11.97
CA PRO A 256 -0.43 6.46 13.31
C PRO A 256 -0.07 7.95 13.33
N GLN A 257 0.82 8.38 12.44
CA GLN A 257 1.22 9.79 12.34
C GLN A 257 0.02 10.65 11.91
N ILE A 258 -0.80 10.12 10.99
CA ILE A 258 -1.95 10.83 10.43
C ILE A 258 -3.17 10.77 11.38
N ASN A 259 -3.48 9.60 11.95
CA ASN A 259 -4.65 9.43 12.83
C ASN A 259 -4.50 10.13 14.18
N TYR A 260 -3.29 10.22 14.73
CA TYR A 260 -3.12 10.57 16.15
C TYR A 260 -2.30 11.83 16.42
N SER A 261 -1.38 12.23 15.55
CA SER A 261 -0.53 13.41 15.82
C SER A 261 -1.17 14.73 15.36
N ALA A 262 -2.12 14.68 14.43
CA ALA A 262 -2.53 15.88 13.69
C ALA A 262 -3.52 16.80 14.42
N ILE A 263 -4.21 16.38 15.50
CA ILE A 263 -5.41 17.15 15.93
C ILE A 263 -5.55 17.32 17.45
N ASN A 264 -4.43 17.44 18.17
CA ASN A 264 -4.53 17.77 19.60
C ASN A 264 -3.62 18.89 20.12
N LYS A 265 -2.74 19.49 19.30
CA LYS A 265 -1.81 20.52 19.84
C LYS A 265 -1.82 21.89 19.16
N GLU A 266 -2.12 22.05 17.86
CA GLU A 266 -2.02 23.39 17.24
C GLU A 266 -3.34 24.15 17.05
N PHE A 267 -4.50 23.49 17.06
CA PHE A 267 -5.78 24.19 16.76
C PHE A 267 -6.50 24.81 17.97
N ARG A 268 -6.07 24.54 19.21
CA ARG A 268 -6.61 25.25 20.40
C ARG A 268 -6.24 26.73 20.47
N VAL A 269 -5.36 27.21 19.59
CA VAL A 269 -4.95 28.63 19.53
C VAL A 269 -5.86 29.45 18.61
N PHE A 270 -6.63 28.83 17.70
CA PHE A 270 -7.38 29.57 16.66
C PHE A 270 -8.89 29.69 16.87
N THR A 271 -9.46 29.07 17.89
CA THR A 271 -10.87 29.25 18.26
C THR A 271 -11.02 29.42 19.77
N PRO A 272 -11.13 30.67 20.29
CA PRO A 272 -11.62 30.84 21.65
C PRO A 272 -13.04 30.25 21.76
N PRO A 273 -13.42 29.72 22.93
CA PRO A 273 -14.77 29.22 23.14
C PRO A 273 -15.76 30.35 22.86
N LEU A 274 -16.77 30.06 22.03
CA LEU A 274 -17.90 30.95 21.80
C LEU A 274 -18.69 31.05 23.11
N GLU A 275 -18.33 32.02 23.95
CA GLU A 275 -19.21 32.52 25.00
C GLU A 275 -20.40 33.19 24.30
N LEU A 276 -21.55 32.53 24.33
CA LEU A 276 -22.80 33.15 23.88
C LEU A 276 -23.11 34.31 24.83
N PRO A 277 -23.18 35.57 24.36
CA PRO A 277 -23.57 36.68 25.22
C PRO A 277 -25.03 36.50 25.67
N PRO A 278 -25.40 36.95 26.88
CA PRO A 278 -26.77 36.84 27.37
C PRO A 278 -27.71 37.64 26.46
N ARG A 279 -28.86 37.04 26.13
CA ARG A 279 -29.90 37.65 25.27
C ARG A 279 -30.37 38.98 25.86
N GLY A 280 -29.89 40.08 25.29
CA GLY A 280 -30.50 41.40 25.41
C GLY A 280 -31.52 41.62 24.30
N ASN A 281 -32.75 41.95 24.68
CA ASN A 281 -33.82 42.34 23.76
C ASN A 281 -33.50 43.71 23.13
N THR A 282 -33.23 43.74 21.82
CA THR A 282 -33.55 44.88 20.94
C THR A 282 -33.64 44.37 19.51
N GLY A 283 -34.78 44.64 18.86
CA GLY A 283 -35.03 44.26 17.47
C GLY A 283 -34.17 45.09 16.53
N GLU A 284 -33.37 44.42 15.71
CA GLU A 284 -32.78 44.95 14.48
C GLU A 284 -32.45 43.75 13.59
N GLU A 285 -33.40 43.38 12.72
CA GLU A 285 -33.15 42.53 11.57
C GLU A 285 -32.30 43.32 10.57
N ASP A 286 -30.99 43.10 10.55
CA ASP A 286 -30.11 43.65 9.50
C ASP A 286 -29.13 42.60 8.96
N ASN A 287 -29.56 41.97 7.86
CA ASN A 287 -28.81 41.87 6.60
C ASN A 287 -27.34 41.40 6.62
N ARG A 288 -27.01 40.34 7.38
CA ARG A 288 -25.67 39.68 7.35
C ARG A 288 -25.62 38.27 6.76
N LYS A 289 -26.52 37.93 5.82
CA LYS A 289 -26.52 36.58 5.19
C LYS A 289 -25.78 36.42 3.85
N ASN A 290 -25.21 37.46 3.25
CA ASN A 290 -24.64 37.36 1.89
C ASN A 290 -23.17 37.81 1.73
N GLN A 291 -22.29 37.57 2.71
CA GLN A 291 -20.84 37.85 2.57
C GLN A 291 -19.92 36.65 2.90
N CYS A 292 -20.32 35.43 2.57
CA CYS A 292 -19.40 34.29 2.54
C CYS A 292 -19.37 33.62 1.16
N GLY A 293 -19.22 34.45 0.12
CA GLY A 293 -19.18 34.04 -1.28
C GLY A 293 -18.10 34.78 -2.04
N ASN A 294 -16.83 34.65 -1.61
CA ASN A 294 -15.61 34.83 -2.43
C ASN A 294 -14.37 35.01 -1.53
N SER A 295 -13.85 33.93 -0.95
CA SER A 295 -12.46 33.93 -0.48
C SER A 295 -11.83 32.61 -0.86
N GLY A 296 -10.76 32.68 -1.65
CA GLY A 296 -9.97 31.55 -2.16
C GLY A 296 -9.21 30.74 -1.10
N LEU A 297 -9.82 30.52 0.07
CA LEU A 297 -9.30 29.62 1.09
C LEU A 297 -9.59 28.15 0.78
N CYS A 298 -10.65 27.82 0.04
CA CYS A 298 -11.00 26.40 -0.21
C CYS A 298 -10.05 25.68 -1.20
N SER A 299 -9.31 26.38 -2.06
CA SER A 299 -8.42 25.72 -3.04
C SER A 299 -6.99 25.47 -2.51
N GLY A 300 -6.55 26.22 -1.50
CA GLY A 300 -5.17 26.10 -0.98
C GLY A 300 -4.92 24.86 -0.12
N TRP A 301 -5.96 24.29 0.48
CA TRP A 301 -5.84 23.11 1.33
C TRP A 301 -5.72 21.81 0.54
N VAL A 302 -6.45 21.68 -0.57
CA VAL A 302 -6.26 20.57 -1.52
C VAL A 302 -4.82 20.58 -2.01
N ASP A 303 -4.31 21.76 -2.36
CA ASP A 303 -2.94 21.93 -2.83
C ASP A 303 -1.88 21.57 -1.76
N LYS A 304 -2.12 21.92 -0.49
CA LYS A 304 -1.23 21.55 0.63
C LYS A 304 -1.32 20.07 0.99
N ALA A 305 -2.52 19.49 1.02
CA ALA A 305 -2.74 18.07 1.29
C ALA A 305 -2.17 17.19 0.17
N VAL A 306 -2.36 17.56 -1.09
CA VAL A 306 -1.74 16.92 -2.25
C VAL A 306 -0.22 17.08 -2.18
N LYS A 307 0.33 18.24 -1.81
CA LYS A 307 1.79 18.42 -1.64
C LYS A 307 2.37 17.58 -0.50
N VAL A 308 1.69 17.45 0.63
CA VAL A 308 2.13 16.61 1.75
C VAL A 308 2.02 15.13 1.39
N GLY A 309 0.91 14.70 0.79
CA GLY A 309 0.71 13.34 0.29
C GLY A 309 1.73 12.97 -0.79
N LEU A 310 2.00 13.88 -1.74
CA LEU A 310 3.00 13.71 -2.79
C LEU A 310 4.43 13.75 -2.24
N ALA A 311 4.71 14.55 -1.20
CA ALA A 311 6.01 14.56 -0.54
C ALA A 311 6.27 13.27 0.24
N CYS A 312 5.27 12.75 0.96
CA CYS A 312 5.33 11.42 1.57
C CYS A 312 5.48 10.33 0.50
N PHE A 313 4.73 10.39 -0.59
CA PHE A 313 4.83 9.48 -1.73
C PHE A 313 6.23 9.48 -2.36
N VAL A 314 6.80 10.66 -2.68
CA VAL A 314 8.14 10.79 -3.25
C VAL A 314 9.21 10.29 -2.28
N ARG A 315 9.02 10.45 -0.97
CA ARG A 315 9.93 9.95 0.06
C ARG A 315 9.85 8.42 0.19
N SER A 316 8.65 7.85 0.14
CA SER A 316 8.39 6.41 0.11
C SER A 316 8.91 5.75 -1.17
N ALA A 317 8.67 6.37 -2.33
CA ALA A 317 9.21 5.94 -3.62
C ALA A 317 10.75 6.00 -3.62
N ARG A 318 11.36 6.99 -2.97
CA ARG A 318 12.82 7.04 -2.79
C ARG A 318 13.34 5.90 -1.90
N THR A 319 12.63 5.50 -0.86
CA THR A 319 13.02 4.33 -0.03
C THR A 319 12.92 3.02 -0.81
N VAL A 320 11.88 2.85 -1.63
CA VAL A 320 11.72 1.69 -2.53
C VAL A 320 12.76 1.69 -3.65
N LEU A 321 13.10 2.86 -4.20
CA LEU A 321 14.10 3.01 -5.27
C LEU A 321 15.56 3.01 -4.77
N ALA A 322 15.81 3.32 -3.49
CA ALA A 322 17.14 3.28 -2.87
C ALA A 322 17.73 1.86 -2.83
N PHE A 323 16.89 0.82 -2.99
CA PHE A 323 17.32 -0.57 -3.16
C PHE A 323 18.17 -0.84 -4.42
N LYS A 324 18.25 0.12 -5.36
CA LYS A 324 19.07 -0.02 -6.57
C LYS A 324 20.47 0.60 -6.44
N ALA A 325 20.82 1.20 -5.30
CA ALA A 325 22.16 1.77 -5.14
C ALA A 325 23.21 0.67 -4.95
N PRO A 326 24.16 0.45 -5.90
CA PRO A 326 25.31 -0.39 -5.62
C PRO A 326 26.15 0.24 -4.51
N VAL A 327 26.46 -0.53 -3.48
CA VAL A 327 27.37 -0.14 -2.40
C VAL A 327 28.77 -0.02 -3.00
N GLY A 328 29.14 1.18 -3.40
CA GLY A 328 30.44 1.45 -4.00
C GLY A 328 30.61 2.87 -4.56
N ARG A 329 30.12 3.91 -3.88
CA ARG A 329 30.58 5.30 -4.13
C ARG A 329 30.20 6.25 -2.98
N LEU A 330 30.82 6.06 -1.82
CA LEU A 330 30.98 7.15 -0.85
C LEU A 330 32.34 7.77 -1.12
N GLU A 331 32.40 8.65 -2.12
CA GLU A 331 33.41 9.70 -2.34
C GLU A 331 33.27 10.20 -3.79
N GLY A 332 33.03 11.51 -3.96
CA GLY A 332 33.02 12.18 -5.26
C GLY A 332 31.70 12.85 -5.62
N ASN A 333 31.76 14.17 -5.79
CA ASN A 333 30.74 15.06 -6.35
C ASN A 333 30.04 14.45 -7.59
N PRO A 334 28.74 14.70 -7.84
CA PRO A 334 28.04 14.08 -8.97
C PRO A 334 28.61 14.59 -10.30
N PRO A 335 28.85 13.71 -11.30
CA PRO A 335 29.19 14.17 -12.63
C PRO A 335 27.92 14.70 -13.33
N ALA A 336 28.03 15.88 -13.92
CA ALA A 336 27.05 16.38 -14.88
C ALA A 336 27.03 15.42 -16.09
N ILE A 337 25.87 14.80 -16.35
CA ILE A 337 25.65 14.01 -17.55
C ILE A 337 25.34 15.01 -18.68
N TYR A 338 26.36 15.40 -19.45
CA TYR A 338 26.17 15.93 -20.79
C TYR A 338 25.90 14.75 -21.72
N LEU A 339 24.73 14.74 -22.34
CA LEU A 339 24.40 13.84 -23.45
C LEU A 339 25.13 14.36 -24.70
N ASP A 340 26.26 13.76 -25.06
CA ASP A 340 26.84 13.90 -26.40
C ASP A 340 25.94 13.15 -27.40
N LEU A 341 24.90 13.84 -27.88
CA LEU A 341 24.16 13.44 -29.07
C LEU A 341 24.87 14.04 -30.29
N PRO A 342 25.17 13.25 -31.35
CA PRO A 342 25.61 13.83 -32.60
C PRO A 342 24.51 14.74 -33.19
N PRO A 343 24.87 15.86 -33.84
CA PRO A 343 23.88 16.76 -34.41
C PRO A 343 23.07 16.06 -35.52
N PRO A 344 21.77 16.40 -35.67
CA PRO A 344 20.94 15.79 -36.71
C PRO A 344 21.43 16.19 -38.11
N GLU A 345 21.49 15.21 -39.02
CA GLU A 345 21.78 15.44 -40.43
C GLU A 345 20.69 16.34 -41.07
N PRO A 346 21.05 17.31 -41.92
CA PRO A 346 20.09 18.13 -42.62
C PRO A 346 19.32 17.31 -43.66
N ILE A 347 18.00 17.24 -43.49
CA ILE A 347 17.08 16.67 -44.47
C ILE A 347 17.09 17.58 -45.70
N ALA A 348 17.64 17.08 -46.81
CA ALA A 348 17.56 17.76 -48.10
C ALA A 348 16.12 17.69 -48.61
N TYR A 349 15.47 18.85 -48.74
CA TYR A 349 14.25 19.01 -49.51
C TYR A 349 14.63 19.16 -50.99
N GLU A 350 14.34 18.15 -51.81
CA GLU A 350 14.27 18.33 -53.27
C GLU A 350 12.95 19.06 -53.61
N PRO A 351 12.99 20.19 -54.32
CA PRO A 351 11.79 20.89 -54.75
C PRO A 351 11.25 20.35 -56.08
N ALA A 352 9.93 20.10 -56.07
CA ALA A 352 8.97 19.94 -57.17
C ALA A 352 9.14 18.74 -58.13
#